data_AF-A0A1I4V6J7-F1
#
_entry.id   AF-A0A1I4V6J7-F1
#
_cell.length_a   1.000
_cell.length_b   1.000
_cell.length_c   1.000
_cell.angle_alpha   90.00
_cell.angle_beta   90.00
_cell.angle_gamma   90.00
#
_symmetry.space_group_name_H-M   'P 1'
#
loop_
_entity.id
_entity.type
_entity.pdbx_description
1 polymer ?
#
loop_
_entity_poly.entity_id
_entity_poly.type
_entity_poly.pdbx_seq_one_letter_code
_entity_poly.pdbx_strand_id
1 'polypeptide(L)' 'MDTITIFCASDEFCKEFEPRWEQCLLESSLKRRRRQEALCLSEVMTIMVRF' A
#
# COMPACT_ATOMS: atom_id res chain seq x y z
N MET A 1 14.69 -13.94 -6.00
CA MET A 1 13.80 -12.94 -6.64
C MET A 1 14.43 -11.58 -6.43
N ASP A 2 14.53 -10.79 -7.50
CA ASP A 2 15.13 -9.46 -7.45
C ASP A 2 14.23 -8.51 -6.64
N THR A 3 14.83 -7.72 -5.75
CA THR A 3 14.09 -6.75 -4.89
C THR A 3 13.29 -5.78 -5.74
N ILE A 4 13.86 -5.39 -6.87
CA ILE A 4 13.27 -4.44 -7.82
C ILE A 4 12.00 -5.03 -8.43
N THR A 5 11.99 -6.33 -8.75
CA THR A 5 10.81 -7.00 -9.31
C THR A 5 9.67 -7.06 -8.29
N ILE A 6 9.98 -7.37 -7.02
CA ILE A 6 8.99 -7.40 -5.94
C ILE A 6 8.43 -5.99 -5.72
N PHE A 7 9.30 -4.98 -5.64
CA PHE A 7 8.87 -3.59 -5.49
C PHE A 7 7.99 -3.12 -6.65
N CYS A 8 8.36 -3.44 -7.89
CA CYS A 8 7.59 -3.05 -9.08
C CYS A 8 6.20 -3.69 -9.09
N ALA A 9 6.10 -4.99 -8.74
CA ALA A 9 4.83 -5.68 -8.61
C ALA A 9 3.98 -5.13 -7.45
N SER A 10 4.60 -4.82 -6.31
CA SER A 10 3.94 -4.19 -5.17
C SER A 10 3.44 -2.79 -5.48
N ASP A 11 4.19 -1.99 -6.24
CA ASP A 11 3.78 -0.65 -6.68
C ASP A 11 2.57 -0.69 -7.61
N GLU A 12 2.59 -1.59 -8.61
CA GLU A 12 1.46 -1.78 -9.52
C GLU A 12 0.20 -2.25 -8.79
N PHE A 13 0.35 -3.18 -7.83
CA PHE A 13 -0.75 -3.58 -6.96
C PHE A 13 -1.27 -2.42 -6.09
N CYS A 14 -0.38 -1.62 -5.49
CA CYS A 14 -0.77 -0.49 -4.63
C CYS A 14 -1.58 0.56 -5.41
N LYS A 15 -1.27 0.81 -6.69
CA LYS A 15 -2.04 1.75 -7.54
C LYS A 15 -3.52 1.39 -7.64
N GLU A 16 -3.85 0.09 -7.70
CA GLU A 16 -5.24 -0.36 -7.73
C GLU A 16 -5.83 -0.55 -6.32
N PHE A 17 -5.00 -0.95 -5.35
CA PHE A 17 -5.44 -1.26 -4.00
C PHE A 17 -5.73 0.00 -3.17
N GLU A 18 -4.85 1.00 -3.19
CA GLU A 18 -5.00 2.24 -2.43
C GLU A 18 -6.36 2.94 -2.65
N PRO A 19 -6.82 3.19 -3.90
CA PRO A 19 -8.10 3.87 -4.10
C PRO A 19 -9.28 3.02 -3.61
N ARG A 20 -9.26 1.69 -3.80
CA ARG A 20 -10.31 0.80 -3.32
C ARG A 20 -10.33 0.74 -1.79
N TRP A 21 -9.17 0.68 -1.17
CA TRP A 21 -9.01 0.68 0.28
C TRP A 21 -9.54 1.99 0.88
N GLU A 22 -9.24 3.13 0.26
CA GLU A 22 -9.80 4.42 0.66
C GLU A 22 -11.31 4.48 0.53
N GLN A 23 -11.87 3.97 -0.57
CA GLN A 23 -13.33 3.89 -0.74
C GLN A 23 -13.97 3.08 0.39
N CYS A 24 -13.44 1.89 0.69
CA CYS A 24 -13.94 1.06 1.80
C CYS A 24 -13.82 1.76 3.16
N LEU A 25 -12.74 2.50 3.42
CA LEU A 25 -12.56 3.26 4.67
C LEU A 25 -13.57 4.41 4.80
N LEU A 26 -13.89 5.08 3.68
CA LEU A 26 -14.91 6.12 3.64
C LEU A 26 -16.31 5.55 3.91
N GLU A 27 -16.64 4.42 3.30
CA GLU A 27 -17.91 3.72 3.51
C GLU A 27 -18.06 3.18 4.93
N SER A 28 -16.98 2.63 5.50
CA SER A 28 -16.98 2.05 6.85
C SER A 28 -17.05 3.11 7.97
N SER A 29 -17.03 4.42 7.64
CA SER A 29 -16.93 5.53 8.60
C SER A 29 -15.69 5.47 9.51
N LEU A 30 -14.75 4.56 9.22
CA LEU A 30 -13.44 4.44 9.85
C LEU A 30 -12.47 5.46 9.23
N LYS A 31 -12.89 6.73 9.19
CA LYS A 31 -12.07 7.84 8.70
C LYS A 31 -10.84 7.98 9.60
N ARG A 32 -9.74 7.38 9.17
CA ARG A 32 -8.43 7.57 9.79
C ARG A 32 -7.77 8.79 9.14
N ARG A 33 -7.30 9.74 9.94
CA ARG A 33 -6.52 10.87 9.42
C ARG A 33 -5.32 10.33 8.65
N ARG A 34 -5.15 10.70 7.38
CA ARG A 34 -3.92 10.46 6.62
C ARG A 34 -2.82 11.30 7.26
N ARG A 35 -2.05 10.69 8.17
CA ARG A 35 -0.78 11.24 8.64
C ARG A 35 0.27 10.87 7.61
N GLN A 36 1.23 11.75 7.35
CA GLN A 36 2.37 11.40 6.51
C GLN A 36 3.10 10.21 7.16
N GLU A 37 3.03 9.05 6.52
CA GLU A 37 3.76 7.86 6.95
C GLU A 37 5.21 7.99 6.51
N ALA A 38 6.13 7.36 7.25
CA ALA A 38 7.56 7.40 6.92
C ALA A 38 7.90 6.55 5.68
N LEU A 39 6.98 5.66 5.28
CA LEU A 39 7.11 4.74 4.16
C LEU A 39 5.79 4.70 3.38
N CYS A 40 5.89 4.57 2.06
CA CYS A 40 4.75 4.31 1.20
C CYS A 40 4.23 2.88 1.37
N LEU A 41 2.97 2.65 1.00
CA LEU A 41 2.34 1.33 1.12
C LEU A 41 3.11 0.25 0.32
N SER A 42 3.63 0.60 -0.86
CA SER A 42 4.43 -0.28 -1.69
C SER A 42 5.76 -0.69 -1.03
N GLU A 43 6.40 0.21 -0.28
CA GLU A 43 7.61 -0.09 0.49
C GLU A 43 7.31 -1.05 1.64
N VAL A 44 6.20 -0.83 2.35
CA VAL A 44 5.73 -1.71 3.43
C VAL A 44 5.39 -3.11 2.88
N MET A 45 4.67 -3.19 1.77
CA MET A 45 4.37 -4.46 1.11
C MET A 45 5.64 -5.19 0.68
N THR A 46 6.61 -4.46 0.12
CA THR A 46 7.89 -5.04 -0.29
C THR A 46 8.64 -5.63 0.90
N ILE A 47 8.63 -4.95 2.07
CA ILE A 47 9.20 -5.49 3.31
C ILE A 47 8.47 -6.77 3.74
N MET A 48 7.13 -6.76 3.78
CA MET A 48 6.31 -7.91 4.21
C MET A 48 6.44 -9.14 3.29
N VAL A 49 6.65 -8.95 1.99
CA VAL A 49 6.78 -10.07 1.04
C VAL A 49 8.19 -10.66 1.08
N ARG A 50 9.18 -9.84 1.41
CA ARG A 50 10.60 -10.23 1.37
C ARG A 50 11.11 -10.81 2.69
N PHE A 51 10.48 -10.48 3.81
CA PHE A 51 10.83 -10.93 5.16
C PHE A 51 9.68 -11.69 5.81
#